data_AF-A0A2E8I8W9-F1
#
_entry.id   AF-A0A2E8I8W9-F1
#
_cell.length_a   1.000
_cell.length_b   1.000
_cell.length_c   1.000
_cell.angle_alpha   90.00
_cell.angle_beta   90.00
_cell.angle_gamma   90.00
#
_symmetry.space_group_name_H-M   'P 1'
#
loop_
_entity.id
_entity.type
_entity.pdbx_description
1 polymer ?
#
loop_
_entity_poly.entity_id
_entity_poly.type
_entity_poly.pdbx_seq_one_letter_code
_entity_poly.pdbx_strand_id
1 'polypeptide(L)'
;MKLTALFSSLLPSTSKETLLGDINLIRESINLHTLPVYKTAADLTRKAPLKGEIAEEFERKAKRNLELYKDNAIQTVHTSLTRAVANLSVVEELIRKNIEQDSLMRDAMTYTQASLIQYVQVARFCSSYARRLLLVMTEEASEVLSDDYSKSSNREMEYVKQYMDGFIRGINAIGGKKQDTVEAFEKIPDILLNPETVDVTKQTVGINRMDPFKFNLIPYRWNPIYHLRMAIANYQVQNAKLAQEELESLELRLLHLKQRRDGKENASIEQQINHTQGRIDKLRYKLHRDEEKAA
;
A
#
# COMPACT_ATOMS: atom_id res chain seq x y z
N MET A 1 -14.40 6.62 1.73
CA MET A 1 -14.89 6.44 3.10
C MET A 1 -15.85 7.56 3.52
N LYS A 2 -16.89 7.25 4.29
CA LYS A 2 -17.55 8.24 5.17
C LYS A 2 -16.86 8.09 6.53
N LEU A 3 -16.48 9.17 7.20
CA LEU A 3 -15.84 9.14 8.54
C LEU A 3 -16.57 8.23 9.56
N THR A 4 -17.88 8.06 9.43
CA THR A 4 -18.68 7.12 10.23
C THR A 4 -18.29 5.65 10.01
N ALA A 5 -17.88 5.28 8.79
CA ALA A 5 -17.46 3.92 8.45
C ALA A 5 -16.06 3.57 8.98
N LEU A 6 -15.16 4.57 9.12
CA LEU A 6 -13.90 4.45 9.88
C LEU A 6 -14.20 4.10 11.33
N PHE A 7 -15.10 4.88 11.94
CA PHE A 7 -15.45 4.70 13.34
C PHE A 7 -15.96 3.28 13.62
N SER A 8 -16.88 2.76 12.80
CA SER A 8 -17.41 1.39 12.96
C SER A 8 -16.36 0.29 12.78
N SER A 9 -15.26 0.55 12.09
CA SER A 9 -14.25 -0.47 11.76
C SER A 9 -13.03 -0.46 12.69
N LEU A 10 -12.80 0.64 13.42
CA LEU A 10 -11.76 0.74 14.43
C LEU A 10 -11.96 -0.28 15.57
N LEU A 11 -10.84 -0.79 16.10
CA LEU A 11 -10.85 -1.56 17.33
C LEU A 11 -11.38 -0.70 18.49
N PRO A 12 -12.03 -1.31 19.51
CA PRO A 12 -12.46 -0.59 20.71
C PRO A 12 -11.31 0.17 21.39
N SER A 13 -10.12 -0.43 21.38
CA SER A 13 -8.87 0.20 21.78
C SER A 13 -7.73 -0.19 20.86
N THR A 14 -6.77 0.70 20.68
CA THR A 14 -5.51 0.44 19.96
C THR A 14 -4.35 0.92 20.81
N SER A 15 -3.31 0.12 20.99
CA SER A 15 -2.14 0.58 21.73
C SER A 15 -1.23 1.47 20.87
N LYS A 16 -0.69 2.51 21.51
CA LYS A 16 0.32 3.40 20.91
C LYS A 16 1.52 2.61 20.40
N GLU A 17 1.97 1.63 21.18
CA GLU A 17 3.11 0.77 20.85
C GLU A 17 2.86 -0.06 19.59
N THR A 18 1.63 -0.57 19.40
CA THR A 18 1.24 -1.29 18.17
C THR A 18 1.36 -0.38 16.95
N LEU A 19 0.88 0.87 17.03
CA LEU A 19 0.96 1.83 15.93
C LEU A 19 2.41 2.17 15.57
N LEU A 20 3.26 2.35 16.58
CA LEU A 20 4.68 2.63 16.37
C LEU A 20 5.43 1.42 15.78
N GLY A 21 5.13 0.22 16.28
CA GLY A 21 5.63 -1.04 15.71
C GLY A 21 5.20 -1.22 14.26
N ASP A 22 3.95 -0.91 13.94
CA ASP A 22 3.40 -0.97 12.59
C ASP A 22 4.13 -0.01 11.64
N ILE A 23 4.43 1.22 12.08
CA ILE A 23 5.22 2.19 11.30
C ILE A 23 6.62 1.62 10.99
N ASN A 24 7.29 1.02 11.96
CA ASN A 24 8.60 0.39 11.78
C ASN A 24 8.54 -0.71 10.73
N LEU A 25 7.59 -1.63 10.86
CA LEU A 25 7.40 -2.73 9.93
C LEU A 25 7.07 -2.24 8.51
N ILE A 26 6.28 -1.18 8.37
CA ILE A 26 5.97 -0.59 7.06
C ILE A 26 7.22 0.02 6.44
N ARG A 27 8.01 0.79 7.21
CA ARG A 27 9.27 1.39 6.71
C ARG A 27 10.25 0.31 6.27
N GLU A 28 10.43 -0.73 7.09
CA GLU A 28 11.28 -1.87 6.78
C GLU A 28 10.79 -2.59 5.51
N SER A 29 9.49 -2.87 5.42
CA SER A 29 8.89 -3.49 4.24
C SER A 29 9.10 -2.67 2.97
N ILE A 30 8.93 -1.35 3.02
CA ILE A 30 9.16 -0.46 1.87
C ILE A 30 10.64 -0.47 1.49
N ASN A 31 11.54 -0.27 2.45
CA ASN A 31 12.98 -0.12 2.19
C ASN A 31 13.64 -1.42 1.71
N LEU A 32 13.30 -2.55 2.32
CA LEU A 32 13.94 -3.83 2.03
C LEU A 32 13.28 -4.57 0.87
N HIS A 33 11.95 -4.54 0.77
CA HIS A 33 11.21 -5.43 -0.14
C HIS A 33 10.56 -4.71 -1.33
N THR A 34 10.31 -3.41 -1.26
CA THR A 34 9.58 -2.68 -2.32
C THR A 34 10.46 -1.75 -3.14
N LEU A 35 11.24 -0.86 -2.51
CA LEU A 35 12.06 0.12 -3.23
C LEU A 35 13.12 -0.52 -4.17
N PRO A 36 13.86 -1.58 -3.78
CA PRO A 36 14.90 -2.15 -4.65
C PRO A 36 14.37 -2.67 -5.99
N VAL A 37 13.24 -3.40 -5.95
CA VAL A 37 12.58 -3.94 -7.15
C VAL A 37 11.92 -2.86 -7.99
N TYR A 38 11.34 -1.84 -7.37
CA TYR A 38 10.79 -0.69 -8.10
C TYR A 38 11.88 0.14 -8.79
N LYS A 39 13.04 0.29 -8.16
CA LYS A 39 14.20 0.94 -8.79
C LYS A 39 14.66 0.15 -10.01
N THR A 40 14.85 -1.16 -9.84
CA THR A 40 15.26 -2.07 -10.92
C THR A 40 14.24 -2.07 -12.07
N ALA A 41 12.94 -2.12 -11.76
CA ALA A 41 11.87 -2.05 -12.74
C ALA A 41 11.82 -0.69 -13.45
N ALA A 42 12.01 0.42 -12.74
CA ALA A 42 12.06 1.76 -13.35
C ALA A 42 13.21 1.87 -14.36
N ASP A 43 14.40 1.37 -14.01
CA ASP A 43 15.56 1.35 -14.90
C ASP A 43 15.32 0.47 -16.15
N LEU A 44 14.72 -0.70 -15.96
CA LEU A 44 14.38 -1.62 -17.05
C LEU A 44 13.33 -1.03 -18.00
N THR A 45 12.33 -0.33 -17.44
CA THR A 45 11.18 0.18 -18.19
C THR A 45 11.44 1.51 -18.91
N ARG A 46 12.50 2.22 -18.52
CA ARG A 46 12.96 3.42 -19.23
C ARG A 46 13.35 3.13 -20.69
N LYS A 47 13.91 1.94 -20.97
CA LYS A 47 14.29 1.54 -22.33
C LYS A 47 13.13 0.92 -23.11
N ALA A 48 12.31 0.14 -22.43
CA ALA A 48 11.15 -0.52 -23.03
C ALA A 48 10.07 -0.67 -21.95
N PRO A 49 8.91 -0.01 -22.10
CA PRO A 49 7.79 -0.14 -21.17
C PRO A 49 7.35 -1.60 -20.98
N LEU A 50 6.70 -1.88 -19.84
CA LEU A 50 5.99 -3.16 -19.68
C LEU A 50 4.76 -3.14 -20.59
N LYS A 51 4.50 -4.27 -21.25
CA LYS A 51 3.30 -4.49 -22.07
C LYS A 51 2.32 -5.35 -21.27
N GLY A 52 1.02 -5.17 -21.53
CA GLY A 52 -0.04 -5.87 -20.82
C GLY A 52 -1.20 -4.94 -20.47
N GLU A 53 -2.40 -5.50 -20.35
CA GLU A 53 -3.63 -4.74 -20.04
C GLU A 53 -3.46 -3.94 -18.74
N ILE A 54 -2.93 -4.56 -17.69
CA ILE A 54 -2.75 -3.93 -16.37
C ILE A 54 -1.69 -2.84 -16.43
N ALA A 55 -0.56 -3.12 -17.11
CA ALA A 55 0.53 -2.16 -17.22
C ALA A 55 0.09 -0.89 -17.97
N GLU A 56 -0.61 -1.06 -19.08
CA GLU A 56 -1.13 0.05 -19.90
C GLU A 56 -2.24 0.81 -19.18
N GLU A 57 -3.16 0.10 -18.50
CA GLU A 57 -4.20 0.73 -17.70
C GLU A 57 -3.60 1.56 -16.55
N PHE A 58 -2.64 0.98 -15.82
CA PHE A 58 -1.97 1.64 -14.71
C PHE A 58 -1.22 2.88 -15.18
N GLU A 59 -0.43 2.78 -16.26
CA GLU A 59 0.30 3.91 -16.82
C GLU A 59 -0.65 5.05 -17.22
N ARG A 60 -1.75 4.73 -17.92
CA ARG A 60 -2.77 5.71 -18.32
C ARG A 60 -3.42 6.39 -17.11
N LYS A 61 -3.81 5.62 -16.08
CA LYS A 61 -4.44 6.16 -14.87
C LYS A 61 -3.43 6.95 -14.03
N ALA A 62 -2.20 6.50 -13.93
CA ALA A 62 -1.12 7.18 -13.22
C ALA A 62 -0.81 8.53 -13.85
N LYS A 63 -0.65 8.58 -15.17
CA LYS A 63 -0.41 9.82 -15.92
C LYS A 63 -1.49 10.89 -15.70
N ARG A 64 -2.74 10.45 -15.57
CA ARG A 64 -3.88 11.36 -15.36
C ARG A 64 -4.04 11.82 -13.92
N ASN A 65 -3.72 10.96 -12.95
CA ASN A 65 -4.17 11.14 -11.57
C ASN A 65 -3.06 11.24 -10.54
N LEU A 66 -1.82 10.79 -10.82
CA LEU A 66 -0.71 10.95 -9.89
C LEU A 66 -0.11 12.35 -10.00
N GLU A 67 -0.10 13.09 -8.88
CA GLU A 67 0.38 14.47 -8.85
C GLU A 67 1.90 14.57 -9.11
N LEU A 68 2.64 13.50 -8.81
CA LEU A 68 4.08 13.41 -9.00
C LEU A 68 4.49 12.77 -10.33
N TYR A 69 3.53 12.48 -11.21
CA TYR A 69 3.84 11.85 -12.47
C TYR A 69 4.77 12.72 -13.31
N LYS A 70 5.85 12.13 -13.83
CA LYS A 70 6.79 12.80 -14.74
C LYS A 70 7.01 11.97 -16.00
N ASP A 71 7.74 10.87 -15.86
CA ASP A 71 8.18 10.06 -17.00
C ASP A 71 7.40 8.76 -17.13
N ASN A 72 7.46 7.91 -16.09
CA ASN A 72 6.74 6.65 -16.06
C ASN A 72 6.11 6.40 -14.68
N ALA A 73 5.05 5.58 -14.65
CA ALA A 73 4.32 5.33 -13.41
C ALA A 73 5.17 4.57 -12.37
N ILE A 74 6.06 3.67 -12.79
CA ILE A 74 6.90 2.87 -11.88
C ILE A 74 7.89 3.76 -11.10
N GLN A 75 8.60 4.65 -11.78
CA GLN A 75 9.49 5.65 -11.16
C GLN A 75 8.70 6.60 -10.26
N THR A 76 7.48 6.95 -10.66
CA THR A 76 6.59 7.78 -9.84
C THR A 76 6.25 7.07 -8.53
N VAL A 77 5.85 5.79 -8.58
CA VAL A 77 5.60 4.98 -7.37
C VAL A 77 6.86 4.84 -6.51
N HIS A 78 8.02 4.56 -7.10
CA HIS A 78 9.30 4.51 -6.36
C HIS A 78 9.55 5.83 -5.59
N THR A 79 9.37 6.96 -6.28
CA THR A 79 9.56 8.30 -5.68
C THR A 79 8.56 8.55 -4.56
N SER A 80 7.29 8.22 -4.77
CA SER A 80 6.24 8.39 -3.76
C SER A 80 6.47 7.51 -2.53
N LEU A 81 6.88 6.25 -2.70
CA LEU A 81 7.19 5.36 -1.58
C LEU A 81 8.43 5.80 -0.81
N THR A 82 9.44 6.34 -1.51
CA THR A 82 10.62 6.95 -0.86
C THR A 82 10.20 8.12 0.04
N ARG A 83 9.28 8.98 -0.45
CA ARG A 83 8.72 10.08 0.35
C ARG A 83 7.83 9.57 1.49
N ALA A 84 7.06 8.52 1.26
CA ALA A 84 6.22 7.91 2.28
C ALA A 84 7.05 7.43 3.49
N VAL A 85 8.26 6.88 3.30
CA VAL A 85 9.17 6.52 4.41
C VAL A 85 9.56 7.73 5.25
N ALA A 86 9.87 8.87 4.61
CA ALA A 86 10.16 10.11 5.33
C ALA A 86 8.92 10.66 6.06
N ASN A 87 7.75 10.60 5.42
CA ASN A 87 6.50 11.06 5.99
C ASN A 87 6.03 10.18 7.15
N LEU A 88 6.28 8.87 7.11
CA LEU A 88 6.01 7.95 8.22
C LEU A 88 6.80 8.32 9.48
N SER A 89 7.98 8.95 9.34
CA SER A 89 8.73 9.45 10.49
C SER A 89 8.06 10.69 11.13
N VAL A 90 7.45 11.55 10.31
CA VAL A 90 6.60 12.66 10.81
C VAL A 90 5.38 12.11 11.54
N VAL A 91 4.72 11.10 10.95
CA VAL A 91 3.56 10.46 11.55
C VAL A 91 3.92 9.79 12.88
N GLU A 92 5.10 9.17 12.97
CA GLU A 92 5.63 8.62 14.22
C GLU A 92 5.74 9.68 15.32
N GLU A 93 6.36 10.82 15.01
CA GLU A 93 6.48 11.96 15.95
C GLU A 93 5.12 12.49 16.37
N LEU A 94 4.18 12.64 15.43
CA LEU A 94 2.82 13.11 15.71
C LEU A 94 2.02 12.11 16.55
N ILE A 95 2.20 10.80 16.35
CA ILE A 95 1.60 9.77 17.20
C ILE A 95 2.17 9.87 18.61
N ARG A 96 3.49 10.04 18.75
CA ARG A 96 4.14 10.20 20.06
C ARG A 96 3.60 11.41 20.83
N LYS A 97 3.33 12.50 20.11
CA LYS A 97 2.82 13.77 20.64
C LYS A 97 1.32 13.74 20.96
N ASN A 98 0.47 13.21 20.08
CA ASN A 98 -0.99 13.33 20.16
C ASN A 98 -1.68 12.14 20.85
N ILE A 99 -0.94 11.09 21.20
CA ILE A 99 -1.44 9.92 21.92
C ILE A 99 -0.66 9.82 23.24
N GLU A 100 -1.17 10.47 24.29
CA GLU A 100 -0.52 10.50 25.61
C GLU A 100 -0.67 9.17 26.36
N GLN A 101 -1.87 8.59 26.30
CA GLN A 101 -2.16 7.31 26.94
C GLN A 101 -1.64 6.13 26.11
N ASP A 102 -1.26 5.03 26.77
CA ASP A 102 -0.78 3.82 26.09
C ASP A 102 -1.87 3.15 25.23
N SER A 103 -3.14 3.45 25.52
CA SER A 103 -4.30 2.94 24.80
C SER A 103 -5.16 4.09 24.28
N LEU A 104 -5.41 4.09 22.98
CA LEU A 104 -6.34 4.99 22.32
C LEU A 104 -7.73 4.34 22.26
N MET A 105 -8.70 4.90 22.97
CA MET A 105 -10.09 4.43 22.93
C MET A 105 -10.82 5.00 21.72
N ARG A 106 -11.58 4.17 21.01
CA ARG A 106 -12.34 4.58 19.82
C ARG A 106 -13.26 5.77 20.09
N ASP A 107 -13.99 5.72 21.19
CA ASP A 107 -15.06 6.68 21.50
C ASP A 107 -14.52 8.02 22.03
N ALA A 108 -13.22 8.10 22.33
CA ALA A 108 -12.53 9.32 22.76
C ALA A 108 -11.56 9.86 21.70
N MET A 109 -11.57 9.30 20.48
CA MET A 109 -10.62 9.63 19.43
C MET A 109 -10.92 11.00 18.79
N THR A 110 -9.91 11.79 18.50
CA THR A 110 -10.05 13.04 17.74
C THR A 110 -9.84 12.82 16.23
N TYR A 111 -10.26 13.78 15.39
CA TYR A 111 -10.02 13.71 13.94
C TYR A 111 -8.52 13.58 13.59
N THR A 112 -7.65 14.23 14.36
CA THR A 112 -6.19 14.14 14.19
C THR A 112 -5.71 12.71 14.43
N GLN A 113 -6.11 12.10 15.55
CA GLN A 113 -5.75 10.71 15.89
C GLN A 113 -6.29 9.72 14.86
N ALA A 114 -7.54 9.91 14.42
CA ALA A 114 -8.16 9.10 13.38
C ALA A 114 -7.37 9.19 12.05
N SER A 115 -6.97 10.40 11.65
CA SER A 115 -6.20 10.62 10.42
C SER A 115 -4.80 10.02 10.49
N LEU A 116 -4.14 10.06 11.66
CA LEU A 116 -2.83 9.41 11.87
C LEU A 116 -2.94 7.90 11.66
N ILE A 117 -3.96 7.27 12.23
CA ILE A 117 -4.22 5.83 12.06
C ILE A 117 -4.47 5.51 10.59
N GLN A 118 -5.34 6.27 9.91
CA GLN A 118 -5.60 6.06 8.49
C GLN A 118 -4.35 6.19 7.64
N TYR A 119 -3.49 7.16 7.93
CA TYR A 119 -2.24 7.35 7.20
C TYR A 119 -1.35 6.11 7.27
N VAL A 120 -1.12 5.57 8.48
CA VAL A 120 -0.33 4.35 8.69
C VAL A 120 -0.89 3.19 7.87
N GLN A 121 -2.20 3.04 7.86
CA GLN A 121 -2.83 1.92 7.17
C GLN A 121 -2.83 2.07 5.65
N VAL A 122 -3.02 3.28 5.13
CA VAL A 122 -2.88 3.57 3.69
C VAL A 122 -1.45 3.32 3.25
N ALA A 123 -0.44 3.71 4.05
CA ALA A 123 0.96 3.41 3.76
C ALA A 123 1.24 1.90 3.69
N ARG A 124 0.69 1.12 4.63
CA ARG A 124 0.76 -0.36 4.60
C ARG A 124 0.15 -0.92 3.33
N PHE A 125 -1.07 -0.49 2.99
CA PHE A 125 -1.76 -0.92 1.78
C PHE A 125 -0.93 -0.60 0.53
N CYS A 126 -0.44 0.63 0.39
CA CYS A 126 0.37 1.03 -0.75
C CYS A 126 1.66 0.22 -0.86
N SER A 127 2.35 -0.07 0.25
CA SER A 127 3.56 -0.92 0.24
C SER A 127 3.27 -2.33 -0.29
N SER A 128 2.22 -2.98 0.22
CA SER A 128 1.82 -4.32 -0.19
C SER A 128 1.33 -4.36 -1.63
N TYR A 129 0.38 -3.48 -1.96
CA TYR A 129 -0.21 -3.40 -3.29
C TYR A 129 0.82 -3.10 -4.38
N ALA A 130 1.81 -2.24 -4.10
CA ALA A 130 2.89 -1.95 -5.04
C ALA A 130 3.61 -3.24 -5.49
N ARG A 131 4.00 -4.12 -4.56
CA ARG A 131 4.64 -5.39 -4.92
C ARG A 131 3.72 -6.29 -5.74
N ARG A 132 2.44 -6.39 -5.36
CA ARG A 132 1.44 -7.18 -6.10
C ARG A 132 1.21 -6.67 -7.52
N LEU A 133 1.07 -5.35 -7.67
CA LEU A 133 0.91 -4.69 -8.96
C LEU A 133 2.12 -4.99 -9.86
N LEU A 134 3.34 -4.86 -9.34
CA LEU A 134 4.55 -5.15 -10.11
C LEU A 134 4.67 -6.64 -10.49
N LEU A 135 4.24 -7.56 -9.61
CA LEU A 135 4.20 -8.99 -9.92
C LEU A 135 3.29 -9.27 -11.13
N VAL A 136 2.07 -8.71 -11.13
CA VAL A 136 1.11 -8.89 -12.22
C VAL A 136 1.60 -8.21 -13.51
N MET A 137 2.12 -6.99 -13.44
CA MET A 137 2.64 -6.31 -14.64
C MET A 137 3.85 -7.03 -15.26
N THR A 138 4.74 -7.57 -14.43
CA THR A 138 5.91 -8.33 -14.93
C THR A 138 5.52 -9.68 -15.52
N GLU A 139 4.41 -10.24 -15.06
CA GLU A 139 3.82 -11.44 -15.63
C GLU A 139 3.25 -11.22 -17.02
N GLU A 140 2.32 -10.27 -17.17
CA GLU A 140 1.71 -9.97 -18.46
C GLU A 140 2.78 -9.58 -19.49
N ALA A 141 3.79 -8.81 -19.06
CA ALA A 141 4.92 -8.47 -19.90
C ALA A 141 5.75 -9.68 -20.34
N SER A 142 5.80 -10.75 -19.53
CA SER A 142 6.49 -11.99 -19.86
C SER A 142 5.64 -12.89 -20.76
N GLU A 143 4.32 -12.94 -20.57
CA GLU A 143 3.38 -13.65 -21.44
C GLU A 143 3.34 -13.07 -22.86
N VAL A 144 3.38 -11.74 -22.98
CA VAL A 144 3.53 -11.07 -24.28
C VAL A 144 4.82 -11.48 -25.00
N LEU A 145 5.81 -12.01 -24.28
CA LEU A 145 7.07 -12.51 -24.81
C LEU A 145 7.08 -14.05 -25.01
N SER A 146 6.17 -14.83 -24.41
CA SER A 146 5.99 -16.29 -24.67
C SER A 146 4.69 -16.86 -24.07
N ASP A 147 4.08 -17.86 -24.71
CA ASP A 147 2.82 -18.49 -24.28
C ASP A 147 2.91 -19.38 -23.00
N ASP A 148 4.09 -19.88 -22.59
CA ASP A 148 4.25 -20.89 -21.53
C ASP A 148 4.60 -20.34 -20.12
N TYR A 149 4.23 -19.09 -19.82
CA TYR A 149 4.63 -18.44 -18.56
C TYR A 149 3.69 -18.69 -17.37
N SER A 150 4.22 -18.59 -16.15
CA SER A 150 3.47 -18.77 -14.90
C SER A 150 2.33 -17.75 -14.79
N LYS A 151 1.09 -18.23 -14.74
CA LYS A 151 -0.08 -17.39 -14.49
C LYS A 151 -0.25 -17.15 -13.00
N SER A 152 -0.19 -15.91 -12.58
CA SER A 152 -0.87 -15.39 -11.40
C SER A 152 -2.29 -15.91 -11.46
N SER A 153 -2.80 -16.35 -10.31
CA SER A 153 -4.19 -16.77 -10.26
C SER A 153 -5.08 -15.62 -10.76
N ASN A 154 -6.16 -15.94 -11.47
CA ASN A 154 -7.16 -14.95 -11.93
C ASN A 154 -7.60 -14.01 -10.79
N ARG A 155 -7.54 -14.49 -9.54
CA ARG A 155 -7.83 -13.72 -8.32
C ARG A 155 -6.89 -12.53 -8.12
N GLU A 156 -5.61 -12.67 -8.44
CA GLU A 156 -4.62 -11.59 -8.25
C GLU A 156 -4.76 -10.51 -9.33
N MET A 157 -5.07 -10.88 -10.57
CA MET A 157 -5.41 -9.92 -11.62
C MET A 157 -6.67 -9.14 -11.24
N GLU A 158 -7.73 -9.82 -10.79
CA GLU A 158 -8.96 -9.18 -10.34
C GLU A 158 -8.68 -8.25 -9.14
N TYR A 159 -7.87 -8.70 -8.17
CA TYR A 159 -7.44 -7.87 -7.06
C TYR A 159 -6.68 -6.63 -7.55
N VAL A 160 -5.77 -6.75 -8.52
CA VAL A 160 -5.08 -5.57 -9.04
C VAL A 160 -6.05 -4.62 -9.75
N LYS A 161 -6.92 -5.12 -10.64
CA LYS A 161 -7.91 -4.30 -11.37
C LYS A 161 -8.86 -3.58 -10.43
N GLN A 162 -9.49 -4.34 -9.54
CA GLN A 162 -10.41 -3.81 -8.55
C GLN A 162 -9.71 -2.75 -7.70
N TYR A 163 -8.41 -2.96 -7.37
CA TYR A 163 -7.72 -2.16 -6.36
C TYR A 163 -6.87 -0.97 -6.85
N MET A 164 -6.81 -0.74 -8.16
CA MET A 164 -5.91 0.24 -8.78
C MET A 164 -6.23 1.69 -8.42
N ASP A 165 -7.50 2.10 -8.44
CA ASP A 165 -7.87 3.50 -8.18
C ASP A 165 -7.68 3.90 -6.72
N GLY A 166 -7.85 2.94 -5.79
CA GLY A 166 -7.55 3.14 -4.38
C GLY A 166 -6.04 3.30 -4.15
N PHE A 167 -5.23 2.49 -4.84
CA PHE A 167 -3.77 2.60 -4.80
C PHE A 167 -3.27 3.95 -5.30
N ILE A 168 -3.74 4.42 -6.46
CA ILE A 168 -3.34 5.73 -7.01
C ILE A 168 -3.65 6.86 -6.03
N ARG A 169 -4.84 6.86 -5.43
CA ARG A 169 -5.22 7.83 -4.40
C ARG A 169 -4.34 7.72 -3.16
N GLY A 170 -4.08 6.51 -2.69
CA GLY A 170 -3.20 6.26 -1.55
C GLY A 170 -1.78 6.77 -1.80
N ILE A 171 -1.24 6.55 -3.00
CA ILE A 171 0.08 7.05 -3.41
C ILE A 171 0.14 8.57 -3.40
N ASN A 172 -0.89 9.28 -3.86
CA ASN A 172 -0.96 10.74 -3.72
C ASN A 172 -1.00 11.18 -2.26
N ALA A 173 -1.79 10.49 -1.42
CA ALA A 173 -1.93 10.83 -0.01
C ALA A 173 -0.61 10.69 0.76
N ILE A 174 0.17 9.62 0.50
CA ILE A 174 1.39 9.33 1.26
C ILE A 174 2.67 9.87 0.60
N GLY A 175 2.63 10.14 -0.71
CA GLY A 175 3.78 10.55 -1.52
C GLY A 175 4.06 12.06 -1.51
N GLY A 176 3.26 12.87 -0.82
CA GLY A 176 3.44 14.32 -0.71
C GLY A 176 4.81 14.73 -0.13
N LYS A 177 5.17 16.02 -0.23
CA LYS A 177 6.40 16.49 0.43
C LYS A 177 6.24 16.39 1.94
N LYS A 178 7.38 16.27 2.64
CA LYS A 178 7.40 16.21 4.11
C LYS A 178 6.72 17.41 4.75
N GLN A 179 7.03 18.62 4.26
CA GLN A 179 6.43 19.85 4.77
C GLN A 179 4.91 19.88 4.57
N ASP A 180 4.44 19.53 3.36
CA ASP A 180 2.99 19.47 3.06
C ASP A 180 2.27 18.48 3.99
N THR A 181 2.93 17.39 4.38
CA THR A 181 2.38 16.41 5.33
C THR A 181 2.26 16.99 6.74
N VAL A 182 3.28 17.70 7.22
CA VAL A 182 3.25 18.39 8.53
C VAL A 182 2.10 19.41 8.53
N GLU A 183 2.06 20.29 7.54
CA GLU A 183 1.03 21.32 7.43
C GLU A 183 -0.38 20.73 7.30
N ALA A 184 -0.52 19.60 6.60
CA ALA A 184 -1.79 18.90 6.49
C ALA A 184 -2.29 18.46 7.87
N PHE A 185 -1.45 17.82 8.69
CA PHE A 185 -1.85 17.40 10.04
C PHE A 185 -2.12 18.57 10.99
N GLU A 186 -1.35 19.66 10.90
CA GLU A 186 -1.57 20.86 11.72
C GLU A 186 -2.91 21.57 11.41
N LYS A 187 -3.41 21.42 10.18
CA LYS A 187 -4.70 22.00 9.77
C LYS A 187 -5.90 21.22 10.30
N ILE A 188 -5.70 19.97 10.76
CA ILE A 188 -6.77 19.11 11.26
C ILE A 188 -7.23 19.65 12.62
N PRO A 189 -8.52 19.96 12.78
CA PRO A 189 -9.03 20.46 14.05
C PRO A 189 -8.99 19.35 15.11
N ASP A 190 -8.57 19.71 16.32
CA ASP A 190 -8.61 18.79 17.47
C ASP A 190 -10.02 18.72 18.05
N ILE A 191 -10.91 18.09 17.29
CA ILE A 191 -12.32 17.86 17.65
C ILE A 191 -12.52 16.36 17.84
N LEU A 192 -13.30 16.00 18.86
CA LEU A 192 -13.69 14.61 19.10
C LEU A 192 -14.49 14.06 17.91
N LEU A 193 -14.10 12.89 17.43
CA LEU A 193 -14.77 12.18 16.34
C LEU A 193 -16.06 11.55 16.89
N ASN A 194 -17.16 12.28 16.81
CA ASN A 194 -18.48 11.74 17.15
C ASN A 194 -19.26 11.38 15.86
N PRO A 195 -19.62 10.10 15.64
CA PRO A 195 -20.41 9.64 14.49
C PRO A 195 -21.70 10.43 14.24
N GLU A 196 -22.35 10.89 15.30
CA GLU A 196 -23.65 11.59 15.24
C GLU A 196 -23.50 13.02 14.72
N THR A 197 -22.34 13.65 14.93
CA THR A 197 -22.09 15.05 14.56
C THR A 197 -21.13 15.19 13.37
N VAL A 198 -20.72 14.08 12.74
CA VAL A 198 -19.79 14.09 11.59
C VAL A 198 -20.28 15.01 10.48
N ASP A 199 -21.56 14.95 10.10
CA ASP A 199 -22.07 15.73 8.97
C ASP A 199 -22.22 17.22 9.29
N VAL A 200 -22.56 17.55 10.53
CA VAL A 200 -22.56 18.94 11.03
C VAL A 200 -21.13 19.49 11.04
N THR A 201 -20.18 18.72 11.56
CA THR A 201 -18.76 19.11 11.62
C THR A 201 -18.19 19.34 10.22
N LYS A 202 -18.56 18.50 9.24
CA LYS A 202 -18.19 18.71 7.82
C LYS A 202 -18.71 20.01 7.25
N GLN A 203 -19.94 20.39 7.58
CA GLN A 203 -20.54 21.65 7.10
C GLN A 203 -19.87 22.87 7.76
N THR A 204 -19.51 22.77 9.04
CA THR A 204 -18.91 23.90 9.79
C THR A 204 -17.43 24.09 9.50
N VAL A 205 -16.63 23.01 9.48
CA VAL A 205 -15.17 23.10 9.38
C VAL A 205 -14.67 22.91 7.93
N GLY A 206 -15.46 22.25 7.10
CA GLY A 206 -15.12 21.93 5.72
C GLY A 206 -14.31 20.63 5.57
N ILE A 207 -14.65 19.85 4.56
CA ILE A 207 -14.07 18.51 4.33
C ILE A 207 -12.55 18.52 4.15
N ASN A 208 -11.99 19.55 3.49
CA ASN A 208 -10.56 19.63 3.20
C ASN A 208 -9.70 19.86 4.46
N ARG A 209 -10.28 20.44 5.52
CA ARG A 209 -9.58 20.63 6.80
C ARG A 209 -9.68 19.38 7.68
N MET A 210 -10.81 18.68 7.60
CA MET A 210 -11.02 17.44 8.35
C MET A 210 -10.27 16.25 7.76
N ASP A 211 -10.09 16.21 6.44
CA ASP A 211 -9.44 15.13 5.72
C ASP A 211 -8.54 15.70 4.59
N PRO A 212 -7.40 16.32 4.95
CA PRO A 212 -6.50 16.94 3.97
C PRO A 212 -5.87 15.92 3.01
N PHE A 213 -5.76 14.66 3.43
CA PHE A 213 -5.23 13.55 2.63
C PHE A 213 -6.28 12.86 1.74
N LYS A 214 -7.55 13.27 1.85
CA LYS A 214 -8.68 12.74 1.08
C LYS A 214 -8.86 11.22 1.25
N PHE A 215 -8.61 10.69 2.44
CA PHE A 215 -8.85 9.28 2.77
C PHE A 215 -10.32 8.88 2.57
N ASN A 216 -11.25 9.82 2.71
CA ASN A 216 -12.66 9.65 2.39
C ASN A 216 -12.95 9.36 0.91
N LEU A 217 -11.97 9.47 0.02
CA LEU A 217 -12.14 9.03 -1.36
C LEU A 217 -11.64 7.60 -1.60
N ILE A 218 -10.96 6.96 -0.66
CA ILE A 218 -10.51 5.56 -0.80
C ILE A 218 -11.72 4.62 -0.48
N PRO A 219 -12.05 3.62 -1.32
CA PRO A 219 -13.26 2.79 -1.17
C PRO A 219 -13.33 2.00 0.15
N TYR A 220 -14.53 1.93 0.73
CA TYR A 220 -14.81 1.35 2.06
C TYR A 220 -14.67 -0.17 2.17
N ARG A 221 -14.91 -0.92 1.09
CA ARG A 221 -14.77 -2.40 1.11
C ARG A 221 -13.35 -2.86 1.40
N TRP A 222 -12.41 -1.92 1.41
CA TRP A 222 -11.02 -2.16 1.66
C TRP A 222 -10.77 -1.54 2.99
N ASN A 223 -10.46 -2.38 3.95
CA ASN A 223 -10.33 -1.93 5.29
C ASN A 223 -8.85 -2.01 5.70
N PRO A 224 -8.06 -0.94 5.44
CA PRO A 224 -6.78 -0.73 6.08
C PRO A 224 -6.85 -0.86 7.62
N ILE A 225 -8.03 -0.74 8.24
CA ILE A 225 -8.31 -0.87 9.69
C ILE A 225 -8.48 -2.33 10.12
N TYR A 226 -8.78 -3.23 9.19
CA TYR A 226 -8.92 -4.67 9.47
C TYR A 226 -7.61 -5.30 9.94
N HIS A 227 -6.49 -4.84 9.39
CA HIS A 227 -5.17 -5.35 9.75
C HIS A 227 -4.70 -4.90 11.14
N LEU A 228 -5.27 -3.82 11.68
CA LEU A 228 -5.01 -3.40 13.06
C LEU A 228 -5.61 -4.40 14.06
N ARG A 229 -6.75 -5.03 13.72
CA ARG A 229 -7.35 -6.14 14.51
C ARG A 229 -6.43 -7.35 14.60
N MET A 230 -5.52 -7.50 13.64
CA MET A 230 -4.63 -8.64 13.50
C MET A 230 -3.22 -8.37 14.05
N ALA A 231 -3.09 -7.55 15.09
CA ALA A 231 -1.86 -7.36 15.86
C ALA A 231 -1.46 -8.63 16.66
N ILE A 232 -1.56 -9.81 16.03
CA ILE A 232 -1.00 -11.06 16.51
C ILE A 232 0.36 -11.20 15.81
N ALA A 233 1.42 -11.46 16.57
CA ALA A 233 2.78 -11.64 16.03
C ALA A 233 2.83 -12.56 14.80
N ASN A 234 1.97 -13.58 14.75
CA ASN A 234 1.84 -14.50 13.62
C ASN A 234 1.47 -13.80 12.30
N TYR A 235 0.61 -12.78 12.32
CA TYR A 235 0.23 -12.05 11.10
C TYR A 235 1.39 -11.18 10.59
N GLN A 236 2.10 -10.52 11.51
CA GLN A 236 3.28 -9.72 11.17
C GLN A 236 4.39 -10.59 10.58
N VAL A 237 4.68 -11.75 11.20
CA VAL A 237 5.65 -12.72 10.68
C VAL A 237 5.26 -13.24 9.31
N GLN A 238 3.99 -13.59 9.10
CA GLN A 238 3.52 -14.07 7.80
C GLN A 238 3.59 -12.99 6.72
N ASN A 239 3.27 -11.74 7.04
CA ASN A 239 3.39 -10.64 6.10
C ASN A 239 4.83 -10.29 5.77
N ALA A 240 5.73 -10.30 6.75
CA ALA A 240 7.16 -10.12 6.51
C ALA A 240 7.70 -11.22 5.59
N LYS A 241 7.33 -12.48 5.87
CA LYS A 241 7.68 -13.61 5.00
C LYS A 241 7.08 -13.46 3.60
N LEU A 242 5.82 -13.05 3.48
CA LEU A 242 5.21 -12.79 2.18
C LEU A 242 5.98 -11.70 1.42
N ALA A 243 6.36 -10.60 2.07
CA ALA A 243 7.11 -9.52 1.42
C ALA A 243 8.48 -10.00 0.92
N GLN A 244 9.15 -10.88 1.67
CA GLN A 244 10.42 -11.50 1.25
C GLN A 244 10.24 -12.40 0.02
N GLU A 245 9.19 -13.23 0.00
CA GLU A 245 8.89 -14.12 -1.13
C GLU A 245 8.46 -13.34 -2.38
N GLU A 246 7.70 -12.24 -2.19
CA GLU A 246 7.34 -11.31 -3.26
C GLU A 246 8.59 -10.61 -3.83
N LEU A 247 9.55 -10.22 -2.98
CA LEU A 247 10.83 -9.66 -3.41
C LEU A 247 11.60 -10.67 -4.27
N GLU A 248 11.81 -11.89 -3.77
CA GLU A 248 12.54 -12.96 -4.48
C GLU A 248 11.91 -13.24 -5.85
N SER A 249 10.58 -13.35 -5.91
CA SER A 249 9.85 -13.53 -7.16
C SER A 249 10.06 -12.34 -8.11
N LEU A 250 9.91 -11.11 -7.62
CA LEU A 250 10.11 -9.91 -8.44
C LEU A 250 11.52 -9.81 -9.01
N GLU A 251 12.55 -10.13 -8.24
CA GLU A 251 13.94 -10.15 -8.71
C GLU A 251 14.13 -11.17 -9.84
N LEU A 252 13.61 -12.39 -9.68
CA LEU A 252 13.65 -13.43 -10.70
C LEU A 252 12.89 -13.01 -11.97
N ARG A 253 11.68 -12.45 -11.83
CA ARG A 253 10.84 -11.99 -12.95
C ARG A 253 11.50 -10.83 -13.71
N LEU A 254 12.07 -9.85 -13.01
CA LEU A 254 12.79 -8.74 -13.65
C LEU A 254 14.06 -9.22 -14.36
N LEU A 255 14.79 -10.17 -13.77
CA LEU A 255 15.96 -10.80 -14.41
C LEU A 255 15.55 -11.55 -15.67
N HIS A 256 14.47 -12.33 -15.61
CA HIS A 256 13.92 -13.09 -16.73
C HIS A 256 13.48 -12.17 -17.87
N LEU A 257 12.71 -11.12 -17.57
CA LEU A 257 12.33 -10.09 -18.54
C LEU A 257 13.54 -9.44 -19.22
N LYS A 258 14.60 -9.16 -18.46
CA LYS A 258 15.85 -8.64 -19.02
C LYS A 258 16.52 -9.65 -19.97
N GLN A 259 16.65 -10.90 -19.55
CA GLN A 259 17.26 -11.96 -20.38
C GLN A 259 16.48 -12.18 -21.68
N ARG A 260 15.16 -12.20 -21.63
CA ARG A 260 14.31 -12.33 -22.81
C ARG A 260 14.44 -11.17 -23.77
N ARG A 261 14.52 -9.94 -23.27
CA ARG A 261 14.81 -8.75 -24.10
C ARG A 261 16.18 -8.83 -24.78
N ASP A 262 17.13 -9.49 -24.15
CA ASP A 262 18.47 -9.76 -24.70
C ASP A 262 18.50 -11.03 -25.60
N GLY A 263 17.35 -11.67 -25.86
CA GLY A 263 17.24 -12.87 -26.70
C GLY A 263 17.72 -14.17 -26.02
N LYS A 264 17.83 -14.19 -24.69
CA LYS A 264 18.26 -15.35 -23.91
C LYS A 264 17.07 -15.94 -23.16
N GLU A 265 16.75 -17.21 -23.43
CA GLU A 265 15.76 -17.97 -22.69
C GLU A 265 16.43 -18.85 -21.63
N ASN A 266 15.82 -18.92 -20.44
CA ASN A 266 16.35 -19.72 -19.34
C ASN A 266 15.22 -20.42 -18.58
N ALA A 267 14.97 -21.68 -18.96
CA ALA A 267 13.95 -22.53 -18.34
C ALA A 267 14.17 -22.75 -16.83
N SER A 268 15.42 -22.66 -16.34
CA SER A 268 15.70 -22.79 -14.90
C SER A 268 15.11 -21.63 -14.10
N ILE A 269 15.13 -20.41 -14.64
CA ILE A 269 14.56 -19.25 -13.97
C ILE A 269 13.03 -19.35 -13.93
N GLU A 270 12.41 -19.85 -15.00
CA GLU A 270 10.96 -20.07 -15.06
C GLU A 270 10.50 -21.10 -14.01
N GLN A 271 11.25 -22.18 -13.82
CA GLN A 271 10.99 -23.14 -12.75
C GLN A 271 11.08 -22.51 -11.35
N GLN A 272 12.07 -21.64 -11.11
CA GLN A 272 12.22 -20.93 -9.84
C GLN A 272 11.08 -19.93 -9.60
N ILE A 273 10.64 -19.23 -10.65
CA ILE A 273 9.48 -18.33 -10.59
C ILE A 273 8.22 -19.11 -10.22
N ASN A 274 7.96 -20.24 -10.87
CA ASN A 274 6.82 -21.11 -10.57
C ASN A 274 6.82 -21.61 -9.12
N HIS A 275 7.98 -22.06 -8.63
CA HIS A 275 8.12 -22.53 -7.26
C HIS A 275 7.86 -21.42 -6.24
N THR A 276 8.38 -20.21 -6.50
CA THR A 276 8.19 -19.04 -5.63
C THR A 276 6.77 -18.53 -5.67
N GLN A 277 6.11 -18.54 -6.82
CA GLN A 277 4.70 -18.19 -6.95
C GLN A 277 3.81 -19.12 -6.11
N GLY A 278 4.08 -20.42 -6.13
CA GLY A 278 3.38 -21.38 -5.27
C GLY A 278 3.57 -21.13 -3.76
N ARG A 279 4.72 -20.59 -3.34
CA ARG A 279 4.96 -20.14 -1.95
C ARG A 279 4.12 -18.90 -1.62
N ILE A 280 4.11 -17.92 -2.51
CA ILE A 280 3.32 -16.68 -2.38
C ILE A 280 1.82 -17.01 -2.24
N ASP A 281 1.28 -17.87 -3.11
CA ASP A 281 -0.15 -18.22 -3.10
C ASP A 281 -0.56 -18.91 -1.80
N LYS A 282 0.26 -19.82 -1.29
CA LYS A 282 0.04 -20.47 0.01
C LYS A 282 0.04 -19.46 1.16
N LEU A 283 0.98 -18.52 1.17
CA LEU A 283 1.06 -17.48 2.19
C LEU A 283 -0.14 -16.54 2.11
N ARG A 284 -0.54 -16.11 0.91
CA ARG A 284 -1.73 -15.26 0.72
C ARG A 284 -3.02 -15.98 1.13
N TYR A 285 -3.16 -17.26 0.81
CA TYR A 285 -4.29 -18.06 1.27
C TYR A 285 -4.33 -18.13 2.81
N LYS A 286 -3.18 -18.38 3.44
CA LYS A 286 -3.08 -18.42 4.90
C LYS A 286 -3.44 -17.07 5.53
N LEU A 287 -2.89 -15.97 5.00
CA LEU A 287 -3.20 -14.62 5.45
C LEU A 287 -4.69 -14.31 5.29
N HIS A 288 -5.31 -14.65 4.17
CA HIS A 288 -6.75 -14.44 3.94
C HIS A 288 -7.62 -15.25 4.91
N ARG A 289 -7.23 -16.50 5.19
CA ARG A 289 -7.95 -17.34 6.15
C ARG A 289 -7.77 -16.85 7.58
N ASP A 290 -6.57 -16.43 7.94
CA ASP A 290 -6.29 -15.85 9.25
C ASP A 290 -6.99 -14.49 9.39
N GLU A 291 -7.14 -13.75 8.29
CA GLU A 291 -7.98 -12.58 8.15
C GLU A 291 -9.45 -12.93 8.44
N GLU A 292 -10.09 -13.81 7.70
CA GLU A 292 -11.50 -14.21 7.90
C GLU A 292 -11.84 -14.67 9.33
N LYS A 293 -10.90 -15.31 10.02
CA LYS A 293 -11.08 -15.74 11.41
C LYS A 293 -11.09 -14.59 12.42
N ALA A 294 -10.50 -13.46 12.06
CA ALA A 294 -10.40 -12.26 12.90
C ALA A 294 -11.51 -11.23 12.61
N ALA A 295 -12.35 -11.44 11.57
CA ALA A 295 -13.54 -10.64 11.27
C ALA A 295 -14.64 -10.85 12.30
#